data_AF-A0A949F5W7-F1
#
_entry.id   AF-A0A949F5W7-F1
#
_cell.length_a   1.000
_cell.length_b   1.000
_cell.length_c   1.000
_cell.angle_alpha   90.00
_cell.angle_beta   90.00
_cell.angle_gamma   90.00
#
_symmetry.space_group_name_H-M   'P 1'
#
loop_
_entity.id
_entity.type
_entity.pdbx_description
1 polymer ?
#
loop_
_entity_poly.entity_id
_entity_poly.type
_entity_poly.pdbx_seq_one_letter_code
_entity_poly.pdbx_strand_id
1 'polypeptide(L)' 'MHHFTGMSQAEKLAITELIRHENLCAKKCSIYKEQVQDPQIKSALGQMQNIKQQHSNTLGSMLQQAGLSGGGTQTV' A
#
# COMPACT_ATOMS: atom_id res chain seq x y z
N MET A 1 15.30 -8.98 19.64
CA MET A 1 14.92 -9.17 18.22
C MET A 1 13.52 -9.78 18.20
N HIS A 2 12.48 -8.97 17.95
CA HIS A 2 11.12 -9.51 17.79
C HIS A 2 11.06 -10.25 16.45
N HIS A 3 11.06 -11.58 16.51
CA HIS A 3 10.81 -12.42 15.34
C HIS A 3 9.36 -12.20 14.92
N PHE A 4 9.16 -11.55 13.78
CA PHE A 4 7.87 -11.37 13.12
C PHE A 4 7.39 -12.76 12.64
N THR A 5 6.87 -13.54 13.57
CA THR A 5 6.16 -14.78 13.29
C THR A 5 4.94 -14.42 12.46
N GLY A 6 4.76 -15.14 11.34
CA GLY A 6 3.94 -14.75 10.19
C GLY A 6 2.66 -13.98 10.50
N MET A 7 2.49 -12.86 9.80
CA MET A 7 1.27 -12.04 9.77
C MET A 7 0.00 -12.91 9.80
N SER A 8 -0.87 -12.64 10.77
CA SER A 8 -2.16 -13.30 10.92
C SER A 8 -3.05 -13.02 9.71
N GLN A 9 -4.09 -13.85 9.53
CA GLN A 9 -5.08 -13.63 8.47
C GLN A 9 -5.78 -12.27 8.59
N ALA A 10 -6.04 -11.82 9.82
CA ALA A 10 -6.63 -10.50 10.09
C ALA A 10 -5.71 -9.36 9.64
N GLU A 11 -4.41 -9.45 9.92
CA GLU A 11 -3.43 -8.44 9.48
C GLU A 11 -3.24 -8.44 7.96
N LYS A 12 -3.27 -9.62 7.31
CA LYS A 12 -3.27 -9.74 5.84
C LYS A 12 -4.48 -9.04 5.22
N LEU A 13 -5.67 -9.23 5.79
CA LEU A 13 -6.89 -8.54 5.35
C LEU A 13 -6.80 -7.04 5.57
N ALA A 14 -6.32 -6.60 6.74
CA ALA A 14 -6.14 -5.18 7.04
C ALA A 14 -5.16 -4.50 6.08
N ILE A 15 -4.01 -5.13 5.79
CA ILE A 15 -3.03 -4.61 4.82
C ILE A 15 -3.60 -4.58 3.41
N THR A 16 -4.36 -5.61 3.01
CA THR A 16 -5.05 -5.62 1.70
C THR A 16 -6.04 -4.48 1.58
N GLU A 17 -6.79 -4.18 2.64
CA GLU A 17 -7.72 -3.06 2.67
C GLU A 17 -6.99 -1.70 2.63
N LEU A 18 -5.90 -1.56 3.38
CA LEU A 18 -5.05 -0.37 3.32
C LEU A 18 -4.49 -0.14 1.90
N ILE A 19 -4.07 -1.21 1.22
CA ILE A 19 -3.64 -1.13 -0.19
C ILE A 19 -4.79 -0.64 -1.09
N ARG A 20 -6.02 -1.16 -0.93
CA ARG A 20 -7.17 -0.67 -1.71
C ARG A 20 -7.45 0.80 -1.42
N HIS A 21 -7.37 1.21 -0.16
CA HIS A 21 -7.62 2.58 0.26
C HIS A 21 -6.60 3.55 -0.36
N GLU A 22 -5.30 3.22 -0.33
CA GLU A 22 -4.26 4.06 -0.92
C GLU A 22 -4.37 4.14 -2.45
N ASN A 23 -4.73 3.03 -3.11
CA ASN A 23 -5.02 3.04 -4.56
C ASN A 23 -6.23 3.90 -4.92
N LEU A 24 -7.30 3.85 -4.11
CA LEU A 24 -8.47 4.71 -4.32
C LEU A 24 -8.12 6.19 -4.11
N CYS A 25 -7.33 6.49 -3.09
CA CYS A 25 -6.86 7.85 -2.84
C CYS A 25 -6.02 8.39 -4.01
N ALA A 26 -5.07 7.59 -4.52
CA ALA A 26 -4.26 7.94 -5.68
C ALA A 26 -5.12 8.20 -6.94
N LYS A 27 -6.14 7.35 -7.20
CA LYS A 27 -7.10 7.55 -8.30
C LYS A 27 -7.87 8.86 -8.15
N LYS A 28 -8.37 9.17 -6.95
CA LYS A 28 -9.06 10.44 -6.67
C LYS A 28 -8.14 11.63 -6.89
N CYS A 29 -6.88 11.57 -6.45
CA CYS A 29 -5.90 12.61 -6.70
C CYS A 29 -5.67 12.84 -8.21
N SER A 30 -5.59 11.76 -9.00
CA SER A 30 -5.48 11.85 -10.46
C SER A 30 -6.68 12.54 -11.09
N ILE A 31 -7.90 12.11 -10.74
CA ILE A 31 -9.15 12.70 -11.26
C ILE A 31 -9.25 14.17 -10.88
N TYR A 32 -8.99 14.52 -9.62
CA TYR A 32 -9.04 15.91 -9.18
C TYR A 32 -7.98 16.76 -9.87
N LYS A 33 -6.76 16.24 -10.06
CA LYS A 33 -5.69 16.96 -10.77
C LYS A 33 -6.07 17.34 -12.20
N GLU A 34 -6.89 16.53 -12.86
CA GLU A 34 -7.43 16.83 -14.20
C GLU A 34 -8.51 17.93 -14.17
N GLN A 35 -9.26 18.02 -13.07
CA GLN A 35 -10.37 18.98 -12.91
C GLN A 35 -9.94 20.33 -12.35
N VAL A 36 -8.90 20.39 -11.52
CA VAL A 36 -8.44 21.68 -10.96
C VAL A 36 -7.70 22.47 -12.03
N GLN A 37 -7.86 23.78 -12.06
CA GLN A 37 -7.08 24.67 -12.95
C GLN A 37 -5.86 25.25 -12.24
N ASP A 38 -5.92 25.37 -10.92
CA ASP A 38 -4.87 25.94 -10.09
C ASP A 38 -3.57 25.09 -10.13
N PRO A 39 -2.43 25.67 -10.52
CA PRO A 39 -1.17 24.95 -10.66
C PRO A 39 -0.56 24.50 -9.33
N GLN A 40 -0.79 25.23 -8.23
CA GLN A 40 -0.31 24.84 -6.91
C GLN A 40 -1.08 23.62 -6.39
N ILE A 41 -2.40 23.62 -6.58
CA ILE A 41 -3.25 22.47 -6.21
C ILE A 41 -2.91 21.25 -7.08
N LYS A 42 -2.67 21.43 -8.39
CA LYS A 42 -2.18 20.33 -9.25
C LYS A 42 -0.87 19.73 -8.77
N SER A 43 0.07 20.57 -8.34
CA SER A 43 1.36 20.12 -7.80
C SER A 43 1.16 19.32 -6.50
N ALA A 44 0.36 19.84 -5.57
CA ALA A 44 0.04 19.16 -4.31
C ALA A 44 -0.65 17.80 -4.53
N LEU A 45 -1.63 17.74 -5.44
CA LEU A 45 -2.29 16.48 -5.82
C LEU A 45 -1.34 15.48 -6.47
N GLY A 46 -0.40 15.97 -7.29
CA GLY A 46 0.65 15.13 -7.89
C GLY A 46 1.64 14.57 -6.87
N GLN A 47 2.03 15.36 -5.87
CA GLN A 47 2.86 14.91 -4.76
C GLN A 47 2.12 13.87 -3.91
N MET A 48 0.86 14.14 -3.58
CA MET A 48 0.03 13.22 -2.81
C MET A 48 -0.19 11.90 -3.53
N GLN A 49 -0.44 11.92 -4.84
CA GLN A 49 -0.52 10.71 -5.66
C GLN A 49 0.77 9.88 -5.58
N ASN A 50 1.95 10.52 -5.68
CA ASN A 50 3.23 9.81 -5.57
C ASN A 50 3.41 9.15 -4.20
N ILE A 51 3.13 9.88 -3.12
CA ILE A 51 3.22 9.35 -1.75
C ILE A 51 2.29 8.13 -1.59
N LYS A 52 1.05 8.23 -2.09
CA LYS A 52 0.07 7.13 -2.00
C LYS A 52 0.50 5.90 -2.80
N GLN A 53 1.11 6.09 -3.96
CA GLN A 53 1.68 4.99 -4.73
C GLN A 53 2.85 4.33 -4.01
N GLN A 54 3.74 5.11 -3.39
CA GLN A 54 4.84 4.59 -2.57
C GLN A 54 4.31 3.78 -1.38
N HIS A 55 3.28 4.27 -0.67
CA HIS A 55 2.65 3.54 0.43
C HIS A 55 2.07 2.20 -0.03
N SER A 56 1.34 2.19 -1.15
CA SER A 56 0.78 0.96 -1.71
C SER A 56 1.87 -0.06 -2.07
N ASN A 57 2.99 0.40 -2.62
CA ASN A 57 4.12 -0.48 -2.96
C ASN A 57 4.77 -1.06 -1.70
N THR A 58 5.01 -0.25 -0.67
CA THR A 58 5.57 -0.70 0.61
C THR A 58 4.66 -1.73 1.28
N LEU A 59 3.35 -1.46 1.37
CA LEU A 59 2.37 -2.39 1.92
C LEU A 59 2.30 -3.69 1.12
N GLY A 60 2.39 -3.61 -0.21
CA GLY A 60 2.45 -4.78 -1.09
C GLY A 60 3.68 -5.66 -0.83
N SER A 61 4.86 -5.04 -0.68
CA SER A 61 6.10 -5.73 -0.34
C SER A 61 6.01 -6.40 1.04
N MET A 62 5.41 -5.74 2.03
CA MET A 62 5.18 -6.32 3.36
C MET A 62 4.26 -7.55 3.29
N LEU A 63 3.17 -7.46 2.52
CA LEU A 63 2.24 -8.57 2.32
C LEU A 63 2.90 -9.76 1.60
N GLN A 64 3.73 -9.49 0.59
CA GLN A 64 4.48 -10.52 -0.13
C GLN A 64 5.51 -11.21 0.78
N GLN A 65 6.27 -10.45 1.57
CA GLN A 65 7.24 -11.00 2.53
C GLN A 65 6.55 -11.86 3.59
N ALA A 66 5.37 -11.45 4.06
CA ALA A 66 4.54 -12.23 4.96
C ALA A 66 3.97 -13.52 4.34
N GLY A 67 3.72 -13.53 3.03
CA GLY A 67 3.31 -14.73 2.28
C GLY A 67 4.45 -15.73 2.08
N LEU A 68 5.66 -15.24 1.83
CA LEU A 68 6.87 -16.05 1.63
C LEU A 68 7.39 -16.71 2.92
N SER A 69 7.12 -16.08 4.08
CA SER A 69 7.53 -16.59 5.39
C SER A 69 6.70 -17.78 5.89
N GLY A 70 5.65 -18.18 5.16
CA GLY A 70 4.75 -19.29 5.52
C GLY A 70 5.08 -20.64 4.86
N GLY A 71 6.12 -20.72 4.04
CA GLY A 71 6.52 -21.93 3.28
C GLY A 71 7.85 -22.51 3.74
N GLY A 72 7.92 -23.01 4.99
CA GLY A 72 9.07 -23.74 5.52
C GLY A 72 8.66 -25.13 6.02
N THR A 73 8.78 -26.11 5.14
CA THR A 73 8.72 -27.58 5.32
C THR A 73 9.38 -28.06 6.63
N GLN A 74 8.62 -28.79 7.45
CA GLN A 74 8.64 -30.26 7.59
C GLN A 74 9.96 -30.85 8.13
N THR A 75 9.82 -31.34 9.37
CA THR A 75 10.56 -32.40 10.08
C THR A 75 11.29 -33.41 9.18
N VAL A 76 12.58 -33.60 9.44
CA VAL A 76 13.32 -34.86 9.16
C VAL A 76 13.40 -35.65 10.46
#